data_AF-A0ABD1DZY1-F1
#
_entry.id   AF-A0ABD1DZY1-F1
#
_cell.length_a   1.000
_cell.length_b   1.000
_cell.length_c   1.000
_cell.angle_alpha   90.00
_cell.angle_beta   90.00
_cell.angle_gamma   90.00
#
_symmetry.space_group_name_H-M   'P 1'
#
loop_
_entity.id
_entity.type
_entity.pdbx_description
1 polymer ?
#
loop_
_entity_poly.entity_id
_entity_poly.type
_entity_poly.pdbx_seq_one_letter_code
_entity_poly.pdbx_strand_id
1 'polypeptide(L)'
;MDNQEPVSSSEAATLPSIASNSKISPSETKQIKYDVKKNELKKCFTALVDRKQVNLDLEMAKQLLNKELEIDIANLPADLGESMPYMLIHHIKTWPGWLNSPKYYSGEITFKNWYKEFITFILNKLDEDIKTTYPAVRKELDEEEAVNKSLDIDQCTQIEANDFSPFSLKITGKASMLNTLVFTDNGKGDVIMKQHKPLHWTDSQIKNIVVKQLITWPYIGVHFICPVLNFSRHNKPIYNRYVGVVNSSLPVLTVDRIQQMKVHDDNKDELVYGLEQLKETFIELLNAIKKIYSKQTDWTPFLAIITESLKDIKEIDIVKTVNDKSQPTIALNTRMLFNIGNAQYFRNKKFSKAQPTNQDIDYTEIIIPRIELIINSIDCNNMKKYIENIQNFKPGTTLNHLGLFSLPIIKYNCNYCKKNFENVDQVIKHLADDHYMDHDFLCIKCKRSFQIFELTKTRWMHNCPRADTT
;
A
#
# COMPACT_ATOMS: atom_id res chain seq x y z
N MET A 1 8.49 45.77 -61.82
CA MET A 1 9.19 44.76 -62.62
C MET A 1 9.25 43.52 -61.75
N ASP A 2 8.10 42.93 -61.40
CA ASP A 2 7.23 42.11 -62.27
C ASP A 2 8.03 40.85 -62.66
N ASN A 3 7.59 39.61 -62.43
CA ASN A 3 6.24 39.11 -62.20
C ASN A 3 6.32 37.60 -61.83
N GLN A 4 5.19 37.06 -61.38
CA GLN A 4 4.75 35.65 -61.42
C GLN A 4 5.00 34.71 -60.21
N GLU A 5 3.96 34.62 -59.36
CA GLU A 5 3.36 33.33 -58.99
C GLU A 5 2.65 32.71 -60.21
N PRO A 6 2.40 31.38 -60.27
CA PRO A 6 1.10 30.88 -59.79
C PRO A 6 1.05 29.44 -59.20
N VAL A 7 0.16 29.26 -58.21
CA VAL A 7 -0.94 28.25 -58.13
C VAL A 7 -0.71 26.81 -57.58
N SER A 8 -1.41 26.57 -56.45
CA SER A 8 -2.12 25.34 -55.97
C SER A 8 -1.29 24.12 -55.55
N SER A 9 -1.68 23.29 -54.58
CA SER A 9 -3.02 22.92 -54.11
C SER A 9 -3.02 22.42 -52.66
N SER A 10 -4.14 22.70 -52.00
CA SER A 10 -4.61 22.19 -50.71
C SER A 10 -4.90 20.69 -50.73
N GLU A 11 -4.52 19.96 -49.67
CA GLU A 11 -5.21 18.74 -49.26
C GLU A 11 -5.48 18.78 -47.75
N ALA A 12 -6.70 19.23 -47.42
CA ALA A 12 -7.35 19.00 -46.16
C ALA A 12 -7.95 17.58 -46.19
N ALA A 13 -7.59 16.75 -45.21
CA ALA A 13 -8.15 15.41 -45.07
C ALA A 13 -9.61 15.50 -44.63
N THR A 14 -10.50 15.16 -45.56
CA THR A 14 -11.95 15.06 -45.44
C THR A 14 -12.36 13.95 -44.47
N LEU A 15 -13.16 14.33 -43.47
CA LEU A 15 -14.09 13.45 -42.75
C LEU A 15 -15.14 12.89 -43.72
N PRO A 16 -15.47 11.59 -43.70
CA PRO A 16 -16.73 11.10 -44.23
C PRO A 16 -17.79 11.08 -43.13
N SER A 17 -18.78 11.97 -43.26
CA SER A 17 -20.09 11.79 -42.65
C SER A 17 -20.92 10.84 -43.52
N ILE A 18 -21.52 9.81 -42.92
CA ILE A 18 -22.71 9.17 -43.47
C ILE A 18 -23.77 9.06 -42.38
N ALA A 19 -24.96 9.48 -42.80
CA ALA A 19 -26.16 9.77 -42.06
C ALA A 19 -26.71 8.65 -41.16
N SER A 20 -27.34 9.15 -40.10
CA SER A 20 -28.47 8.62 -39.33
C SER A 20 -29.48 7.78 -40.12
N ASN A 21 -29.79 6.58 -39.61
CA ASN A 21 -31.13 6.18 -39.15
C ASN A 21 -31.16 4.69 -38.82
N SER A 22 -31.45 4.33 -37.56
CA SER A 22 -32.53 3.38 -37.24
C SER A 22 -32.66 3.11 -35.74
N LYS A 23 -33.82 3.47 -35.19
CA LYS A 23 -34.63 2.70 -34.23
C LYS A 23 -33.91 2.12 -33.00
N ILE A 24 -34.09 2.82 -31.88
CA ILE A 24 -34.07 2.22 -30.55
C ILE A 24 -35.20 1.19 -30.47
N SER A 25 -34.86 -0.09 -30.37
CA SER A 25 -35.75 -1.16 -29.94
C SER A 25 -35.29 -1.71 -28.58
N PRO A 26 -36.22 -2.19 -27.73
CA PRO A 26 -35.98 -2.39 -26.31
C PRO A 26 -35.22 -3.68 -26.00
N SER A 27 -34.44 -3.61 -24.92
CA SER A 27 -33.86 -4.70 -24.11
C SER A 27 -34.20 -6.12 -24.56
N GLU A 28 -33.28 -6.77 -25.27
CA GLU A 28 -33.29 -8.23 -25.39
C GLU A 28 -32.77 -8.86 -24.09
N THR A 29 -33.69 -9.13 -23.18
CA THR A 29 -33.48 -10.09 -22.09
C THR A 29 -33.30 -11.46 -22.75
N LYS A 30 -32.05 -11.90 -22.98
CA LYS A 30 -31.76 -13.27 -23.42
C LYS A 30 -32.31 -14.25 -22.40
N GLN A 31 -33.46 -14.84 -22.70
CA GLN A 31 -33.96 -16.01 -21.98
C GLN A 31 -33.03 -17.19 -22.29
N ILE A 32 -32.13 -17.47 -21.36
CA ILE A 32 -31.29 -18.67 -21.39
C ILE A 32 -32.21 -19.89 -21.23
N LYS A 33 -32.36 -20.67 -22.31
CA LYS A 33 -33.01 -21.98 -22.29
C LYS A 33 -32.07 -22.97 -21.60
N TYR A 34 -32.46 -23.44 -20.41
CA TYR A 34 -31.74 -24.49 -19.68
C TYR A 34 -31.99 -25.86 -20.33
N ASP A 35 -30.93 -26.45 -20.89
CA ASP A 35 -30.93 -27.85 -21.35
C ASP A 35 -30.54 -28.79 -20.18
N VAL A 36 -31.35 -29.82 -19.95
CA VAL A 36 -31.45 -30.56 -18.67
C VAL A 36 -30.40 -31.69 -18.54
N LYS A 37 -29.25 -31.59 -19.21
CA LYS A 37 -28.29 -32.72 -19.36
C LYS A 37 -26.93 -32.61 -18.66
N LYS A 38 -26.68 -31.62 -17.80
CA LYS A 38 -25.47 -31.57 -16.94
C LYS A 38 -25.87 -31.15 -15.53
N ASN A 39 -25.47 -31.93 -14.53
CA ASN A 39 -26.17 -31.98 -13.24
C ASN A 39 -25.22 -31.89 -12.03
N GLU A 40 -23.94 -31.57 -12.20
CA GLU A 40 -22.99 -31.59 -11.09
C GLU A 40 -23.16 -30.39 -10.17
N LEU A 41 -23.39 -29.18 -10.69
CA LEU A 41 -23.70 -28.02 -9.85
C LEU A 41 -25.06 -28.18 -9.16
N LYS A 42 -26.02 -28.83 -9.83
CA LYS A 42 -27.32 -29.18 -9.23
C LYS A 42 -27.18 -30.23 -8.14
N LYS A 43 -26.33 -31.25 -8.32
CA LYS A 43 -26.00 -32.23 -7.28
C LYS A 43 -25.32 -31.57 -6.09
N CYS A 44 -24.39 -30.64 -6.32
CA CYS A 44 -23.78 -29.84 -5.27
C CYS A 44 -24.85 -29.05 -4.49
N PHE A 45 -25.74 -28.37 -5.20
CA PHE A 45 -26.85 -27.65 -4.59
C PHE A 45 -27.78 -28.57 -3.80
N THR A 46 -28.20 -29.71 -4.36
CA THR A 46 -29.04 -30.71 -3.66
C THR A 46 -28.35 -31.22 -2.39
N ALA A 47 -27.07 -31.55 -2.47
CA ALA A 47 -26.32 -32.00 -1.30
C ALA A 47 -26.25 -30.91 -0.21
N LEU A 48 -26.05 -29.64 -0.58
CA LEU A 48 -26.04 -28.53 0.36
C LEU A 48 -27.42 -28.28 0.99
N VAL A 49 -28.50 -28.39 0.20
CA VAL A 49 -29.89 -28.32 0.70
C VAL A 49 -30.16 -29.44 1.72
N ASP A 50 -29.70 -30.66 1.43
CA ASP A 50 -29.77 -31.84 2.29
C ASP A 50 -28.79 -31.79 3.48
N ARG A 51 -28.02 -30.71 3.62
CA ARG A 51 -26.97 -30.53 4.64
C ARG A 51 -25.89 -31.62 4.61
N LYS A 52 -25.64 -32.19 3.44
CA LYS A 52 -24.55 -33.14 3.19
C LYS A 52 -23.26 -32.40 2.87
N GLN A 53 -22.14 -33.03 3.19
CA GLN A 53 -20.83 -32.53 2.81
C GLN A 53 -20.64 -32.64 1.30
N VAL A 54 -20.17 -31.56 0.68
CA VAL A 54 -19.79 -31.52 -0.74
C VAL A 54 -18.28 -31.42 -0.82
N ASN A 55 -17.66 -32.42 -1.45
CA ASN A 55 -16.22 -32.42 -1.72
C ASN A 55 -16.01 -31.99 -3.17
N LEU A 56 -15.61 -30.73 -3.35
CA LEU A 56 -15.22 -30.17 -4.64
C LEU A 56 -13.70 -30.03 -4.67
N ASP A 57 -13.03 -30.86 -5.45
CA ASP A 57 -11.63 -30.65 -5.78
C ASP A 57 -11.46 -29.57 -6.85
N LEU A 58 -10.21 -29.14 -7.05
CA LEU A 58 -9.89 -28.02 -7.93
C LEU A 58 -10.25 -28.30 -9.39
N GLU A 59 -10.08 -29.54 -9.84
CA GLU A 59 -10.34 -29.95 -11.22
C GLU A 59 -11.85 -30.00 -11.50
N MET A 60 -12.63 -30.47 -10.54
CA MET A 60 -14.08 -30.47 -10.62
C MET A 60 -14.63 -29.04 -10.59
N ALA A 61 -14.08 -28.15 -9.77
CA ALA A 61 -14.46 -26.72 -9.78
C ALA A 61 -14.14 -26.05 -11.13
N LYS A 62 -12.97 -26.32 -11.73
CA LYS A 62 -12.64 -25.87 -13.10
C LYS A 62 -13.62 -26.40 -14.15
N GLN A 63 -14.04 -27.66 -14.01
CA GLN A 63 -15.04 -28.24 -14.92
C GLN A 63 -16.41 -27.59 -14.77
N LEU A 64 -16.85 -27.25 -13.55
CA LEU A 64 -18.11 -26.53 -13.31
C LEU A 64 -18.10 -25.16 -13.98
N LEU A 65 -17.00 -24.40 -13.81
CA LEU A 65 -16.79 -23.11 -14.45
C LEU A 65 -16.89 -23.21 -15.98
N ASN A 66 -16.10 -24.09 -16.60
CA ASN A 66 -16.05 -24.22 -18.06
C ASN A 66 -17.32 -24.83 -18.68
N LYS A 67 -17.92 -25.85 -18.05
CA LYS A 67 -18.97 -26.67 -18.68
C LYS A 67 -20.40 -26.34 -18.26
N GLU A 68 -20.60 -25.79 -17.07
CA GLU A 68 -21.95 -25.51 -16.51
C GLU A 68 -22.20 -24.02 -16.30
N LEU A 69 -21.17 -23.23 -16.01
CA LEU A 69 -21.26 -21.77 -15.86
C LEU A 69 -20.79 -20.99 -17.10
N GLU A 70 -20.32 -21.70 -18.14
CA GLU A 70 -19.88 -21.14 -19.43
C GLU A 70 -18.79 -20.06 -19.29
N ILE A 71 -17.95 -20.16 -18.25
CA ILE A 71 -16.78 -19.31 -18.04
C ILE A 71 -15.56 -19.99 -18.65
N ASP A 72 -15.04 -19.42 -19.73
CA ASP A 72 -13.85 -19.92 -20.39
C ASP A 72 -12.59 -19.48 -19.65
N ILE A 73 -12.12 -20.33 -18.73
CA ILE A 73 -10.94 -20.06 -17.91
C ILE A 73 -9.69 -19.89 -18.78
N ALA A 74 -9.60 -20.58 -19.92
CA ALA A 74 -8.41 -20.56 -20.78
C ALA A 74 -8.22 -19.21 -21.48
N ASN A 75 -9.30 -18.45 -21.65
CA ASN A 75 -9.29 -17.12 -22.26
C ASN A 75 -9.20 -15.98 -21.21
N LEU A 76 -9.11 -16.30 -19.91
CA LEU A 76 -8.86 -15.33 -18.86
C LEU A 76 -7.34 -15.11 -18.65
N PRO A 77 -6.93 -13.96 -18.10
CA PRO A 77 -5.58 -13.75 -17.60
C PRO A 77 -5.15 -14.89 -16.66
N ALA A 78 -3.89 -15.34 -16.73
CA ALA A 78 -3.42 -16.55 -16.04
C ALA A 78 -3.71 -16.53 -14.53
N ASP A 79 -3.39 -15.41 -13.87
CA ASP A 79 -3.61 -15.15 -12.45
C ASP A 79 -5.10 -15.14 -12.07
N LEU A 80 -5.97 -14.62 -12.94
CA LEU A 80 -7.42 -14.73 -12.75
C LEU A 80 -7.88 -16.18 -12.92
N GLY A 81 -7.43 -16.86 -13.98
CA GLY A 81 -7.80 -18.23 -14.29
C GLY A 81 -7.45 -19.23 -13.19
N GLU A 82 -6.30 -19.06 -12.53
CA GLU A 82 -5.93 -19.84 -11.34
C GLU A 82 -6.82 -19.56 -10.12
N SER A 83 -7.33 -18.33 -10.01
CA SER A 83 -8.13 -17.87 -8.87
C SER A 83 -9.62 -18.25 -9.01
N MET A 84 -10.13 -18.40 -10.23
CA MET A 84 -11.57 -18.65 -10.50
C MET A 84 -12.17 -19.84 -9.73
N PRO A 85 -11.52 -21.01 -9.62
CA PRO A 85 -12.07 -22.14 -8.84
C PRO A 85 -12.33 -21.79 -7.37
N TYR A 86 -11.46 -20.96 -6.78
CA TYR A 86 -11.60 -20.51 -5.39
C TYR A 86 -12.73 -19.49 -5.25
N MET A 87 -12.87 -18.58 -6.22
CA MET A 87 -13.96 -17.60 -6.27
C MET A 87 -15.33 -18.29 -6.40
N LEU A 88 -15.45 -19.30 -7.25
CA LEU A 88 -16.65 -20.12 -7.36
C LEU A 88 -17.04 -20.73 -6.01
N ILE A 89 -16.10 -21.41 -5.34
CA ILE A 89 -16.34 -22.04 -4.04
C ILE A 89 -16.76 -21.00 -3.00
N HIS A 90 -16.12 -19.83 -3.00
CA HIS A 90 -16.48 -18.71 -2.12
C HIS A 90 -17.95 -18.31 -2.31
N HIS A 91 -18.37 -18.01 -3.54
CA HIS A 91 -19.73 -17.55 -3.83
C HIS A 91 -20.80 -18.62 -3.55
N ILE A 92 -20.49 -19.89 -3.79
CA ILE A 92 -21.38 -21.00 -3.40
C ILE A 92 -21.61 -20.97 -1.89
N LYS A 93 -20.54 -20.77 -1.11
CA LYS A 93 -20.59 -20.80 0.35
C LYS A 93 -21.25 -19.54 0.95
N THR A 94 -21.06 -18.38 0.34
CA THR A 94 -21.54 -17.09 0.87
C THR A 94 -22.90 -16.66 0.32
N TRP A 95 -23.54 -17.49 -0.51
CA TRP A 95 -24.85 -17.16 -1.08
C TRP A 95 -25.91 -16.90 0.01
N PRO A 96 -26.51 -15.69 0.07
CA PRO A 96 -27.50 -15.35 1.10
C PRO A 96 -28.79 -16.19 1.02
N GLY A 97 -29.05 -16.81 -0.13
CA GLY A 97 -30.22 -17.67 -0.33
C GLY A 97 -30.26 -18.90 0.57
N TRP A 98 -29.16 -19.29 1.22
CA TRP A 98 -29.17 -20.35 2.23
C TRP A 98 -30.09 -20.05 3.43
N LEU A 99 -30.32 -18.76 3.73
CA LEU A 99 -31.24 -18.31 4.76
C LEU A 99 -32.72 -18.62 4.43
N ASN A 100 -33.04 -18.89 3.16
CA ASN A 100 -34.39 -19.25 2.72
C ASN A 100 -34.72 -20.73 2.94
N SER A 101 -33.84 -21.51 3.58
CA SER A 101 -34.12 -22.93 3.86
C SER A 101 -35.44 -23.17 4.61
N PRO A 102 -35.88 -22.37 5.61
CA PRO A 102 -37.18 -22.59 6.25
C PRO A 102 -38.36 -22.44 5.28
N LYS A 103 -38.27 -21.50 4.33
CA LYS A 103 -39.29 -21.25 3.31
C LYS A 103 -39.37 -22.37 2.26
N TYR A 104 -38.24 -23.03 1.99
CA TYR A 104 -38.23 -24.22 1.17
C TYR A 104 -38.94 -25.40 1.86
N TYR A 105 -38.62 -25.64 3.14
CA TYR A 105 -39.25 -26.73 3.92
C TYR A 105 -40.72 -26.46 4.27
N SER A 106 -41.17 -25.20 4.30
CA SER A 106 -42.59 -24.84 4.42
C SER A 106 -43.39 -24.94 3.11
N GLY A 107 -42.71 -25.17 1.98
CA GLY A 107 -43.34 -25.26 0.66
C GLY A 107 -43.59 -23.91 -0.03
N GLU A 108 -43.18 -22.79 0.56
CA GLU A 108 -43.32 -21.44 -0.03
C GLU A 108 -42.42 -21.23 -1.25
N ILE A 109 -41.30 -21.96 -1.34
CA ILE A 109 -40.36 -21.86 -2.46
C ILE A 109 -40.13 -23.25 -3.03
N THR A 110 -40.26 -23.36 -4.36
CA THR A 110 -39.96 -24.62 -5.05
C THR A 110 -38.46 -24.79 -5.25
N PHE A 111 -37.98 -26.04 -5.24
CA PHE A 111 -36.56 -26.37 -5.51
C PHE A 111 -36.07 -25.72 -6.82
N LYS A 112 -36.90 -25.73 -7.86
CA LYS A 112 -36.59 -25.17 -9.18
C LYS A 112 -36.33 -23.67 -9.11
N ASN A 113 -37.17 -22.92 -8.39
CA ASN A 113 -37.00 -21.47 -8.25
C ASN A 113 -35.79 -21.13 -7.40
N TRP A 114 -35.58 -21.87 -6.31
CA TRP A 114 -34.45 -21.64 -5.40
C TRP A 114 -33.10 -21.93 -6.07
N TYR A 115 -33.02 -23.03 -6.83
CA TYR A 115 -31.83 -23.36 -7.63
C TYR A 115 -31.58 -22.32 -8.73
N LYS A 116 -32.64 -21.77 -9.35
CA LYS A 116 -32.50 -20.72 -10.36
C LYS A 116 -31.90 -19.43 -9.75
N GLU A 117 -32.35 -19.03 -8.57
CA GLU A 117 -31.78 -17.88 -7.85
C GLU A 117 -30.32 -18.10 -7.48
N PHE A 118 -29.97 -19.30 -7.05
CA PHE A 118 -28.59 -19.69 -6.78
C PHE A 118 -27.69 -19.51 -8.01
N ILE A 119 -28.05 -20.12 -9.14
CA ILE A 119 -27.27 -20.00 -10.37
C ILE A 119 -27.16 -18.54 -10.82
N THR A 120 -28.26 -17.79 -10.76
CA THR A 120 -28.27 -16.38 -11.14
C THR A 120 -27.30 -15.57 -10.27
N PHE A 121 -27.28 -15.83 -8.96
CA PHE A 121 -26.34 -15.18 -8.05
C PHE A 121 -24.88 -15.51 -8.37
N ILE A 122 -24.56 -16.80 -8.55
CA ILE A 122 -23.19 -17.25 -8.86
C ILE A 122 -22.70 -16.63 -10.16
N LEU A 123 -23.51 -16.66 -11.22
CA LEU A 123 -23.16 -16.08 -12.51
C LEU A 123 -22.93 -14.58 -12.40
N ASN A 124 -23.83 -13.85 -11.73
CA ASN A 124 -23.68 -12.41 -11.56
C ASN A 124 -22.42 -12.05 -10.77
N LYS A 125 -22.08 -12.82 -9.73
CA LYS A 125 -20.89 -12.56 -8.91
C LYS A 125 -19.59 -12.90 -9.61
N LEU A 126 -19.54 -14.00 -10.35
CA LEU A 126 -18.36 -14.32 -11.16
C LEU A 126 -18.19 -13.33 -12.32
N ASP A 127 -19.29 -12.86 -12.92
CA ASP A 127 -19.24 -11.84 -13.96
C ASP A 127 -18.77 -10.48 -13.42
N GLU A 128 -19.23 -10.10 -12.22
CA GLU A 128 -18.75 -8.92 -11.47
C GLU A 128 -17.26 -9.03 -11.15
N ASP A 129 -16.79 -10.20 -10.73
CA ASP A 129 -15.39 -10.45 -10.45
C ASP A 129 -14.51 -10.32 -11.69
N ILE A 130 -14.95 -10.88 -12.82
CA ILE A 130 -14.21 -10.84 -14.08
C ILE A 130 -14.20 -9.43 -14.69
N LYS A 131 -15.34 -8.73 -14.69
CA LYS A 131 -15.51 -7.45 -15.41
C LYS A 131 -15.20 -6.22 -14.58
N THR A 132 -15.33 -6.30 -13.26
CA THR A 132 -15.25 -5.14 -12.38
C THR A 132 -14.14 -5.30 -11.35
N THR A 133 -14.20 -6.35 -10.52
CA THR A 133 -13.27 -6.53 -9.39
C THR A 133 -11.83 -6.76 -9.88
N TYR A 134 -11.63 -7.69 -10.81
CA TYR A 134 -10.29 -8.01 -11.30
C TYR A 134 -9.65 -6.85 -12.08
N PRO A 135 -10.32 -6.18 -13.04
CA PRO A 135 -9.74 -5.02 -13.71
C PRO A 135 -9.44 -3.86 -12.77
N ALA A 136 -10.25 -3.62 -11.73
CA ALA A 136 -9.98 -2.58 -10.73
C ALA A 136 -8.71 -2.90 -9.91
N VAL A 137 -8.60 -4.13 -9.39
CA VAL A 137 -7.42 -4.58 -8.64
C VAL A 137 -6.18 -4.60 -9.54
N ARG A 138 -6.30 -5.03 -10.79
CA ARG A 138 -5.21 -5.07 -11.75
C ARG A 138 -4.76 -3.66 -12.15
N LYS A 139 -5.70 -2.75 -12.35
CA LYS A 139 -5.41 -1.33 -12.62
C LYS A 139 -4.75 -0.68 -11.41
N GLU A 140 -5.17 -0.96 -10.18
CA GLU A 140 -4.49 -0.50 -8.97
C GLU A 140 -3.04 -1.03 -8.90
N LEU A 141 -2.81 -2.31 -9.22
CA LEU A 141 -1.47 -2.90 -9.25
C LEU A 141 -0.60 -2.33 -10.39
N ASP A 142 -1.17 -2.14 -11.58
CA ASP A 142 -0.46 -1.61 -12.75
C ASP A 142 -0.21 -0.09 -12.61
N GLU A 143 -1.12 0.67 -11.97
CA GLU A 143 -0.92 2.08 -11.62
C GLU A 143 0.06 2.24 -10.46
N GLU A 144 0.07 1.33 -9.49
CA GLU A 144 1.16 1.22 -8.52
C GLU A 144 2.48 0.96 -9.25
N GLU A 145 2.56 0.02 -10.19
CA GLU A 145 3.78 -0.23 -10.98
C GLU A 145 4.18 0.95 -11.89
N ALA A 146 3.23 1.66 -12.50
CA ALA A 146 3.48 2.79 -13.40
C ALA A 146 3.88 4.07 -12.64
N VAL A 147 3.20 4.37 -11.53
CA VAL A 147 3.61 5.43 -10.60
C VAL A 147 4.97 5.09 -10.00
N ASN A 148 5.25 3.82 -9.68
CA ASN A 148 6.56 3.37 -9.20
C ASN A 148 7.66 3.48 -10.26
N LYS A 149 7.37 3.30 -11.57
CA LYS A 149 8.31 3.60 -12.67
C LYS A 149 8.58 5.11 -12.83
N SER A 150 7.60 5.97 -12.57
CA SER A 150 7.82 7.42 -12.55
C SER A 150 8.55 7.91 -11.29
N LEU A 151 8.55 7.11 -10.22
CA LEU A 151 9.22 7.38 -8.93
C LEU A 151 10.68 6.92 -8.88
N ASP A 152 11.25 6.34 -9.95
CA ASP A 152 12.71 6.24 -10.12
C ASP A 152 13.40 7.63 -10.10
N ILE A 153 12.60 8.71 -10.18
CA ILE A 153 13.04 10.09 -10.08
C ILE A 153 13.26 10.52 -8.61
N ASP A 154 12.57 9.95 -7.62
CA ASP A 154 12.69 10.35 -6.19
C ASP A 154 13.84 9.64 -5.45
N GLN A 155 14.53 8.69 -6.10
CA GLN A 155 15.75 8.04 -5.62
C GLN A 155 17.02 8.56 -6.31
N CYS A 156 16.84 9.49 -7.25
CA CYS A 156 17.90 10.22 -7.91
C CYS A 156 18.41 11.32 -6.96
N THR A 157 19.72 11.48 -6.83
CA THR A 157 20.27 12.74 -6.32
C THR A 157 20.01 13.83 -7.36
N GLN A 158 18.90 14.55 -7.21
CA GLN A 158 18.74 15.80 -7.91
C GLN A 158 19.55 16.86 -7.16
N ILE A 159 20.53 17.39 -7.86
CA ILE A 159 21.23 18.62 -7.46
C ILE A 159 20.63 19.68 -8.37
N GLU A 160 19.76 20.51 -7.82
CA GLU A 160 19.63 21.86 -8.37
C GLU A 160 20.87 22.62 -7.91
N ALA A 161 21.59 23.22 -8.85
CA ALA A 161 22.80 23.98 -8.55
C ALA A 161 22.45 25.08 -7.54
N ASN A 162 22.97 24.96 -6.32
CA ASN A 162 22.85 25.94 -5.26
C ASN A 162 24.26 26.38 -4.84
N ASP A 163 24.37 27.57 -4.24
CA ASP A 163 25.64 28.15 -3.74
C ASP A 163 26.44 27.24 -2.78
N PHE A 164 25.82 26.17 -2.30
CA PHE A 164 26.38 25.20 -1.36
C PHE A 164 27.26 24.10 -2.00
N SER A 165 27.03 23.73 -3.27
CA SER A 165 27.78 22.65 -3.92
C SER A 165 28.18 23.02 -5.34
N PRO A 166 29.47 23.03 -5.68
CA PRO A 166 29.94 23.40 -7.01
C PRO A 166 29.63 22.34 -8.08
N PHE A 167 29.12 21.15 -7.71
CA PHE A 167 28.90 20.04 -8.64
C PHE A 167 27.53 19.39 -8.44
N SER A 168 26.90 19.01 -9.56
CA SER A 168 25.67 18.20 -9.59
C SER A 168 26.00 16.72 -9.82
N LEU A 169 25.65 15.83 -8.89
CA LEU A 169 25.92 14.39 -8.95
C LEU A 169 24.61 13.62 -8.91
N LYS A 170 24.43 12.67 -9.84
CA LYS A 170 23.36 11.67 -9.85
C LYS A 170 23.90 10.28 -9.49
N ILE A 171 23.62 9.78 -8.28
CA ILE A 171 24.12 8.49 -7.78
C ILE A 171 22.95 7.57 -7.44
N THR A 172 22.92 6.40 -8.07
CA THR A 172 21.92 5.34 -7.86
C THR A 172 22.62 4.02 -7.61
N GLY A 173 22.06 3.17 -6.76
CA GLY A 173 22.67 1.87 -6.46
C GLY A 173 21.94 1.09 -5.37
N LYS A 174 22.51 -0.04 -4.95
CA LYS A 174 22.01 -0.79 -3.80
C LYS A 174 22.18 0.04 -2.52
N ALA A 175 21.26 -0.10 -1.56
CA ALA A 175 21.30 0.66 -0.30
C ALA A 175 22.62 0.43 0.45
N SER A 176 23.09 -0.81 0.51
CA SER A 176 24.37 -1.17 1.08
C SER A 176 25.55 -0.39 0.48
N MET A 177 25.53 -0.15 -0.83
CA MET A 177 26.54 0.66 -1.50
C MET A 177 26.37 2.14 -1.14
N LEU A 178 25.17 2.73 -1.30
CA LEU A 178 24.93 4.16 -1.00
C LEU A 178 25.23 4.51 0.47
N ASN A 179 24.95 3.58 1.39
CA ASN A 179 25.26 3.73 2.80
C ASN A 179 26.76 3.77 3.07
N THR A 180 27.56 3.12 2.22
CA THR A 180 29.01 3.00 2.36
C THR A 180 29.84 3.92 1.48
N LEU A 181 29.20 4.72 0.60
CA LEU A 181 29.90 5.69 -0.24
C LEU A 181 30.53 6.82 0.57
N VAL A 182 31.76 7.18 0.18
CA VAL A 182 32.52 8.32 0.68
C VAL A 182 33.24 9.01 -0.49
N PHE A 183 33.44 10.31 -0.40
CA PHE A 183 34.19 11.11 -1.37
C PHE A 183 35.45 11.66 -0.72
N THR A 184 36.54 11.74 -1.51
CA THR A 184 37.84 12.25 -1.06
C THR A 184 38.62 12.79 -2.25
N ASP A 185 39.68 13.57 -2.00
CA ASP A 185 40.59 14.02 -3.06
C ASP A 185 41.78 13.05 -3.20
N ASN A 186 42.44 13.09 -4.36
CA ASN A 186 43.68 12.35 -4.61
C ASN A 186 44.96 13.18 -4.45
N GLY A 187 44.86 14.38 -3.86
CA GLY A 187 45.95 15.36 -3.76
C GLY A 187 46.37 16.01 -5.09
N LYS A 188 45.75 15.64 -6.22
CA LYS A 188 46.02 16.19 -7.57
C LYS A 188 44.87 17.06 -8.09
N GLY A 189 43.87 17.33 -7.24
CA GLY A 189 42.68 18.10 -7.60
C GLY A 189 41.50 17.25 -8.09
N ASP A 190 41.63 15.92 -8.17
CA ASP A 190 40.52 15.06 -8.57
C ASP A 190 39.68 14.61 -7.37
N VAL A 191 38.37 14.59 -7.56
CA VAL A 191 37.40 13.97 -6.64
C VAL A 191 37.35 12.46 -6.91
N ILE A 192 37.65 11.64 -5.93
CA ILE A 192 37.55 10.18 -5.98
C ILE A 192 36.40 9.70 -5.10
N MET A 193 35.59 8.80 -5.65
CA MET A 193 34.58 8.03 -4.93
C MET A 193 35.20 6.72 -4.40
N LYS A 194 34.98 6.42 -3.12
CA LYS A 194 35.39 5.16 -2.49
C LYS A 194 34.23 4.56 -1.70
N GLN A 195 34.36 3.29 -1.34
CA GLN A 195 33.44 2.57 -0.47
C GLN A 195 34.14 2.18 0.83
N HIS A 196 33.55 2.50 1.97
CA HIS A 196 34.05 2.05 3.27
C HIS A 196 33.39 0.74 3.72
N LYS A 197 33.88 0.14 4.81
CA LYS A 197 33.32 -1.12 5.34
C LYS A 197 31.89 -0.92 5.87
N PRO A 198 30.90 -1.75 5.51
CA PRO A 198 29.54 -1.61 6.02
C PRO A 198 29.50 -1.72 7.54
N LEU A 199 28.62 -0.91 8.16
CA LEU A 199 28.27 -1.07 9.56
C LEU A 199 27.28 -2.23 9.66
N HIS A 200 27.62 -3.25 10.45
CA HIS A 200 26.74 -4.39 10.67
C HIS A 200 25.79 -4.14 11.84
N TRP A 201 24.62 -4.74 11.76
CA TRP A 201 23.70 -4.83 12.88
C TRP A 201 24.30 -5.72 13.97
N THR A 202 24.20 -5.31 15.23
CA THR A 202 24.57 -6.17 16.36
C THR A 202 23.41 -7.11 16.72
N ASP A 203 23.71 -8.29 17.26
CA ASP A 203 22.69 -9.24 17.74
C ASP A 203 21.73 -8.60 18.75
N SER A 204 22.25 -7.70 19.60
CA SER A 204 21.44 -6.96 20.57
C SER A 204 20.46 -6.02 19.87
N GLN A 205 20.88 -5.32 18.81
CA GLN A 205 20.00 -4.44 18.04
C GLN A 205 18.91 -5.23 17.30
N ILE A 206 19.28 -6.36 16.68
CA ILE A 206 18.33 -7.25 15.97
C ILE A 206 17.27 -7.78 16.94
N LYS A 207 17.66 -8.23 18.14
CA LYS A 207 16.72 -8.81 19.12
C LYS A 207 15.80 -7.78 19.79
N ASN A 208 16.24 -6.52 19.89
CA ASN A 208 15.53 -5.49 20.65
C ASN A 208 14.71 -4.53 19.77
N ILE A 209 14.74 -4.65 18.45
CA ILE A 209 13.93 -3.80 17.58
C ILE A 209 12.45 -4.16 17.72
N VAL A 210 11.63 -3.17 18.09
CA VAL A 210 10.17 -3.37 18.22
C VAL A 210 9.44 -2.93 16.95
N VAL A 211 8.24 -3.46 16.72
CA VAL A 211 7.44 -3.18 15.52
C VAL A 211 7.27 -1.69 15.26
N LYS A 212 7.05 -0.89 16.31
CA LYS A 212 6.94 0.58 16.20
C LYS A 212 8.17 1.22 15.53
N GLN A 213 9.37 0.77 15.89
CA GLN A 213 10.61 1.28 15.28
C GLN A 213 10.71 0.85 13.82
N LEU A 214 10.40 -0.43 13.54
CA LEU A 214 10.42 -0.99 12.20
C LEU A 214 9.49 -0.24 11.24
N ILE A 215 8.24 0.00 11.65
CA ILE A 215 7.29 0.71 10.80
C ILE A 215 7.62 2.19 10.64
N THR A 216 8.50 2.77 11.45
CA THR A 216 8.98 4.16 11.30
C THR A 216 10.36 4.22 10.63
N TRP A 217 10.88 3.07 10.19
CA TRP A 217 12.16 2.97 9.51
C TRP A 217 12.07 3.55 8.09
N PRO A 218 13.08 4.32 7.62
CA PRO A 218 13.10 5.04 6.34
C PRO A 218 12.57 4.31 5.11
N TYR A 219 12.76 3.01 5.04
CA TYR A 219 12.46 2.23 3.84
C TYR A 219 11.31 1.26 4.04
N ILE A 220 10.63 1.24 5.18
CA ILE A 220 9.58 0.26 5.44
C ILE A 220 8.22 0.84 5.08
N GLY A 221 7.44 0.08 4.34
CA GLY A 221 6.01 0.29 4.15
C GLY A 221 5.22 -0.85 4.76
N VAL A 222 3.96 -0.55 5.08
CA VAL A 222 3.03 -1.49 5.70
C VAL A 222 1.67 -1.34 5.04
N HIS A 223 1.03 -2.47 4.78
CA HIS A 223 -0.36 -2.56 4.36
C HIS A 223 -1.12 -3.33 5.43
N PHE A 224 -2.14 -2.69 5.99
CA PHE A 224 -3.12 -3.33 6.86
C PHE A 224 -4.34 -3.68 6.02
N ILE A 225 -4.71 -4.96 5.99
CA ILE A 225 -5.78 -5.46 5.14
C ILE A 225 -6.79 -6.22 6.00
N CYS A 226 -8.03 -5.75 6.03
CA CYS A 226 -9.18 -6.54 6.42
C CYS A 226 -10.44 -6.08 5.67
N PRO A 227 -11.53 -6.87 5.67
CA PRO A 227 -12.74 -6.57 4.90
C PRO A 227 -13.39 -5.21 5.17
N VAL A 228 -13.15 -4.64 6.35
CA VAL A 228 -13.80 -3.40 6.81
C VAL A 228 -12.82 -2.24 6.99
N LEU A 229 -11.51 -2.50 6.89
CA LEU A 229 -10.47 -1.50 7.05
C LEU A 229 -9.25 -1.89 6.20
N ASN A 230 -8.94 -1.05 5.22
CA ASN A 230 -7.75 -1.19 4.40
C ASN A 230 -7.01 0.16 4.34
N PHE A 231 -5.76 0.16 4.76
CA PHE A 231 -4.90 1.33 4.64
C PHE A 231 -3.45 0.91 4.45
N SER A 232 -2.66 1.80 3.87
CA SER A 232 -1.21 1.66 3.76
C SER A 232 -0.48 2.85 4.35
N ARG A 233 0.72 2.57 4.86
CA ARG A 233 1.61 3.54 5.47
C ARG A 233 3.02 3.31 4.95
N HIS A 234 3.56 4.25 4.21
CA HIS A 234 4.88 4.14 3.57
C HIS A 234 5.81 5.23 4.08
N ASN A 235 6.98 4.86 4.60
CA ASN A 235 8.05 5.83 4.82
C ASN A 235 8.67 6.19 3.46
N LYS A 236 8.64 7.48 3.11
CA LYS A 236 9.15 8.03 1.84
C LYS A 236 10.11 9.20 2.06
N PRO A 237 11.14 9.06 2.91
CA PRO A 237 12.05 10.17 3.22
C PRO A 237 12.72 10.72 1.96
N ILE A 238 13.00 12.03 1.96
CA ILE A 238 13.87 12.66 0.96
C ILE A 238 15.32 12.48 1.41
N TYR A 239 16.18 12.13 0.46
CA TYR A 239 17.63 12.17 0.66
C TYR A 239 18.25 13.18 -0.31
N ASN A 240 18.65 14.33 0.22
CA ASN A 240 19.39 15.34 -0.53
C ASN A 240 20.88 15.14 -0.25
N ARG A 241 21.66 14.83 -1.27
CA ARG A 241 23.09 14.51 -1.12
C ARG A 241 23.93 15.55 -1.84
N TYR A 242 24.99 15.98 -1.18
CA TYR A 242 25.87 17.05 -1.64
C TYR A 242 27.31 16.59 -1.52
N VAL A 243 28.10 16.90 -2.54
CA VAL A 243 29.55 16.87 -2.44
C VAL A 243 30.02 18.31 -2.34
N GLY A 244 30.69 18.64 -1.25
CA GLY A 244 31.13 19.98 -0.94
C GLY A 244 32.52 19.97 -0.35
N VAL A 245 32.89 21.09 0.25
CA VAL A 245 34.15 21.25 0.98
C VAL A 245 33.84 21.28 2.47
N VAL A 246 34.78 20.82 3.30
CA VAL A 246 34.63 20.87 4.76
C VAL A 246 34.30 22.30 5.21
N ASN A 247 33.32 22.42 6.12
CA ASN A 247 32.78 23.67 6.67
C ASN A 247 31.88 24.51 5.76
N SER A 248 31.42 23.99 4.61
CA SER A 248 30.32 24.62 3.88
C SER A 248 29.07 24.72 4.76
N SER A 249 28.36 25.86 4.71
CA SER A 249 27.13 26.11 5.47
C SER A 249 25.95 25.31 4.92
N LEU A 250 25.43 24.33 5.68
CA LEU A 250 24.31 23.49 5.24
C LEU A 250 23.14 24.31 4.66
N PRO A 251 22.52 23.86 3.56
CA PRO A 251 21.36 24.54 3.01
C PRO A 251 20.21 24.49 4.02
N VAL A 252 19.57 25.64 4.24
CA VAL A 252 18.33 25.72 5.00
C VAL A 252 17.20 25.31 4.06
N LEU A 253 16.73 24.08 4.17
CA LEU A 253 15.58 23.63 3.40
C LEU A 253 14.30 24.03 4.14
N THR A 254 13.46 24.82 3.48
CA THR A 254 12.08 25.04 3.94
C THR A 254 11.31 23.75 3.67
N VAL A 255 10.61 23.24 4.69
CA VAL A 255 9.86 21.99 4.55
C VAL A 255 8.47 22.16 5.12
N ASP A 256 7.47 22.17 4.24
CA ASP A 256 6.06 22.28 4.62
C ASP A 256 5.58 21.04 5.36
N ARG A 257 4.75 21.19 6.40
CA ARG A 257 4.24 20.07 7.19
C ARG A 257 3.53 19.03 6.31
N ILE A 258 2.63 19.49 5.44
CA ILE A 258 1.95 18.67 4.43
C ILE A 258 2.58 18.99 3.07
N GLN A 259 3.06 17.96 2.39
CA GLN A 259 3.75 18.09 1.11
C GLN A 259 2.82 17.85 -0.06
N GLN A 260 1.89 16.89 0.08
CA GLN A 260 0.97 16.53 -0.99
C GLN A 260 -0.31 15.93 -0.42
N MET A 261 -1.43 16.34 -1.00
CA MET A 261 -2.74 15.72 -0.85
C MET A 261 -3.24 15.41 -2.26
N LYS A 262 -3.54 14.15 -2.54
CA LYS A 262 -4.09 13.71 -3.83
C LYS A 262 -5.26 12.77 -3.61
N VAL A 263 -6.35 13.01 -4.33
CA VAL A 263 -7.46 12.06 -4.46
C VAL A 263 -6.97 10.87 -5.27
N HIS A 264 -7.26 9.67 -4.80
CA HIS A 264 -6.77 8.42 -5.38
C HIS A 264 -7.69 7.94 -6.52
N ASP A 265 -8.99 8.23 -6.47
CA ASP A 265 -9.97 7.93 -7.52
C ASP A 265 -11.03 9.05 -7.60
N ASP A 266 -11.03 9.84 -8.67
CA ASP A 266 -11.95 10.98 -8.83
C ASP A 266 -13.45 10.56 -8.92
N ASN A 267 -13.75 9.26 -9.03
CA ASN A 267 -15.11 8.74 -9.18
C ASN A 267 -15.73 8.22 -7.88
N LYS A 268 -15.04 8.28 -6.74
CA LYS A 268 -15.56 7.84 -5.43
C LYS A 268 -15.81 9.03 -4.51
N ASP A 269 -16.96 9.04 -3.85
CA ASP A 269 -17.30 10.05 -2.85
C ASP A 269 -16.26 10.10 -1.71
N GLU A 270 -15.80 11.31 -1.38
CA GLU A 270 -14.89 11.54 -0.26
C GLU A 270 -15.65 11.46 1.07
N LEU A 271 -15.61 10.29 1.71
CA LEU A 271 -16.04 10.15 3.10
C LEU A 271 -14.93 10.64 4.04
N VAL A 272 -15.28 11.56 4.96
CA VAL A 272 -14.35 12.14 5.93
C VAL A 272 -14.65 11.61 7.33
N TYR A 273 -13.61 11.14 8.02
CA TYR A 273 -13.70 10.60 9.37
C TYR A 273 -12.94 11.46 10.38
N GLY A 274 -13.54 11.62 11.56
CA GLY A 274 -12.90 12.26 12.72
C GLY A 274 -11.98 11.31 13.48
N LEU A 275 -10.86 11.83 14.00
CA LEU A 275 -9.87 11.03 14.73
C LEU A 275 -10.47 10.30 15.94
N GLU A 276 -11.36 10.93 16.70
CA GLU A 276 -11.94 10.29 17.89
C GLU A 276 -12.86 9.13 17.52
N GLN A 277 -13.69 9.29 16.48
CA GLN A 277 -14.53 8.22 15.94
C GLN A 277 -13.68 7.04 15.46
N LEU A 278 -12.57 7.31 14.77
CA LEU A 278 -11.65 6.27 14.32
C LEU A 278 -10.97 5.56 15.49
N LYS A 279 -10.53 6.29 16.52
CA LYS A 279 -9.93 5.70 17.72
C LYS A 279 -10.87 4.70 18.38
N GLU A 280 -12.11 5.09 18.65
CA GLU A 280 -13.11 4.23 19.28
C GLU A 280 -13.30 2.95 18.46
N THR A 281 -13.55 3.11 17.17
CA THR A 281 -13.79 2.01 16.23
C THR A 281 -12.59 1.07 16.12
N PHE A 282 -11.38 1.61 16.03
CA PHE A 282 -10.15 0.83 15.88
C PHE A 282 -9.77 0.13 17.18
N ILE A 283 -10.08 0.69 18.35
CA ILE A 283 -9.89 0.03 19.65
C ILE A 283 -10.79 -1.21 19.75
N GLU A 284 -12.05 -1.12 19.35
CA GLU A 284 -12.96 -2.28 19.34
C GLU A 284 -12.44 -3.39 18.41
N LEU A 285 -11.99 -3.01 17.21
CA LEU A 285 -11.36 -3.94 16.27
C LEU A 285 -10.10 -4.60 16.85
N LEU A 286 -9.19 -3.80 17.45
CA LEU A 286 -7.97 -4.31 18.09
C LEU A 286 -8.28 -5.29 19.23
N ASN A 287 -9.29 -5.01 20.05
CA ASN A 287 -9.72 -5.91 21.12
C ASN A 287 -10.23 -7.24 20.57
N ALA A 288 -10.92 -7.23 19.43
CA ALA A 288 -11.38 -8.43 18.75
C ALA A 288 -10.20 -9.24 18.16
N ILE A 289 -9.26 -8.55 17.49
CA ILE A 289 -8.02 -9.16 16.98
C ILE A 289 -7.22 -9.81 18.11
N LYS A 290 -7.02 -9.10 19.22
CA LYS A 290 -6.29 -9.61 20.39
C LYS A 290 -6.86 -10.94 20.88
N LYS A 291 -8.19 -11.13 20.89
CA LYS A 291 -8.81 -12.40 21.32
C LYS A 291 -8.41 -13.59 20.44
N ILE A 292 -8.28 -13.39 19.12
CA ILE A 292 -7.87 -14.46 18.18
C ILE A 292 -6.37 -14.74 18.33
N TYR A 293 -5.55 -13.69 18.24
CA TYR A 293 -4.10 -13.86 18.09
C TYR A 293 -3.40 -14.15 19.42
N SER A 294 -3.91 -13.66 20.57
CA SER A 294 -3.25 -13.83 21.89
C SER A 294 -2.92 -15.26 22.32
N LYS A 295 -3.54 -16.28 21.72
CA LYS A 295 -3.29 -17.70 22.04
C LYS A 295 -2.30 -18.40 21.11
N GLN A 296 -1.99 -17.84 19.93
CA GLN A 296 -1.22 -18.54 18.87
C GLN A 296 -0.13 -17.69 18.22
N THR A 297 -0.24 -16.36 18.23
CA THR A 297 0.64 -15.45 17.47
C THR A 297 0.76 -14.09 18.16
N ASP A 298 1.85 -13.38 17.90
CA ASP A 298 2.03 -12.04 18.46
C ASP A 298 1.05 -11.04 17.80
N TRP A 299 0.18 -10.43 18.60
CA TRP A 299 -0.78 -9.42 18.15
C TRP A 299 -0.23 -7.99 18.23
N THR A 300 0.95 -7.80 18.83
CA THR A 300 1.58 -6.48 18.98
C THR A 300 1.79 -5.73 17.65
N PRO A 301 2.02 -6.38 16.48
CA PRO A 301 2.13 -5.66 15.23
C PRO A 301 0.87 -4.89 14.85
N PHE A 302 -0.31 -5.50 15.02
CA PHE A 302 -1.59 -4.86 14.75
C PHE A 302 -1.79 -3.62 15.62
N LEU A 303 -1.50 -3.74 16.92
CA LEU A 303 -1.56 -2.62 17.85
C LEU A 303 -0.63 -1.48 17.41
N ALA A 304 0.63 -1.80 17.11
CA ALA A 304 1.63 -0.81 16.74
C ALA A 304 1.23 -0.06 15.47
N ILE A 305 0.80 -0.78 14.42
CA ILE A 305 0.45 -0.20 13.12
C ILE A 305 -0.77 0.71 13.22
N ILE A 306 -1.84 0.24 13.86
CA ILE A 306 -3.05 1.06 14.06
C ILE A 306 -2.72 2.29 14.93
N THR A 307 -1.96 2.11 16.01
CA THR A 307 -1.59 3.21 16.92
C THR A 307 -0.75 4.28 16.21
N GLU A 308 0.24 3.88 15.41
CA GLU A 308 1.08 4.84 14.69
C GLU A 308 0.31 5.52 13.55
N SER A 309 -0.63 4.85 12.90
CA SER A 309 -1.48 5.46 11.86
C SER A 309 -2.44 6.49 12.44
N LEU A 310 -3.01 6.24 13.63
CA LEU A 310 -3.82 7.25 14.35
C LEU A 310 -2.98 8.46 14.77
N LYS A 311 -1.69 8.26 15.11
CA LYS A 311 -0.76 9.36 15.37
C LYS A 311 -0.42 10.14 14.10
N ASP A 312 -0.31 9.47 12.96
CA ASP A 312 -0.12 10.13 11.67
C ASP A 312 -1.30 11.07 11.36
N ILE A 313 -2.54 10.59 11.50
CA ILE A 313 -3.75 11.44 11.33
C ILE A 313 -3.71 12.66 12.26
N LYS A 314 -3.31 12.44 13.52
CA LYS A 314 -3.16 13.53 14.50
C LYS A 314 -2.06 14.52 14.10
N GLU A 315 -0.98 14.07 13.46
CA GLU A 315 0.16 14.91 13.08
C GLU A 315 -0.07 15.66 11.76
N ILE A 316 -0.81 15.06 10.84
CA ILE A 316 -1.34 15.71 9.63
C ILE A 316 -2.19 16.92 10.02
N ASP A 317 -3.05 16.74 11.03
CA ASP A 317 -3.77 17.83 11.71
C ASP A 317 -4.56 18.70 10.73
N ILE A 318 -5.27 18.04 9.80
CA ILE A 318 -6.33 18.66 9.00
C ILE A 318 -7.59 18.63 9.86
N VAL A 319 -8.01 19.80 10.32
CA VAL A 319 -9.06 19.94 11.33
C VAL A 319 -10.39 20.28 10.69
N LYS A 320 -11.46 19.63 11.16
CA LYS A 320 -12.84 20.04 10.89
C LYS A 320 -13.52 20.38 12.21
N THR A 321 -14.24 21.50 12.24
CA THR A 321 -15.07 21.88 13.38
C THR A 321 -16.42 21.21 13.26
N VAL A 322 -16.78 20.40 14.26
CA VAL A 322 -18.11 19.77 14.38
C VAL A 322 -18.62 20.06 15.79
N ASN A 323 -19.80 20.68 15.90
CA ASN A 323 -20.42 21.05 17.19
C ASN A 323 -19.46 21.85 18.10
N ASP A 324 -18.85 22.91 17.57
CA ASP A 324 -17.88 23.78 18.26
C ASP A 324 -16.60 23.08 18.77
N LYS A 325 -16.37 21.82 18.34
CA LYS A 325 -15.15 21.07 18.65
C LYS A 325 -14.34 20.84 17.38
N SER A 326 -13.15 21.42 17.35
CA SER A 326 -12.11 21.15 16.36
C SER A 326 -11.49 19.79 16.62
N GLN A 327 -11.52 18.89 15.64
CA GLN A 327 -10.82 17.60 15.71
C GLN A 327 -10.04 17.31 14.42
N PRO A 328 -8.89 16.61 14.50
CA PRO A 328 -8.20 16.11 13.32
C PRO A 328 -9.09 15.13 12.54
N THR A 329 -8.98 15.16 11.22
CA THR A 329 -9.77 14.37 10.29
C THR A 329 -8.90 13.75 9.21
N ILE A 330 -9.45 12.73 8.55
CA ILE A 330 -8.87 12.14 7.34
C ILE A 330 -9.98 11.74 6.38
N ALA A 331 -9.75 11.96 5.09
CA ALA A 331 -10.65 11.52 4.03
C ALA A 331 -10.25 10.12 3.53
N LEU A 332 -11.24 9.31 3.16
CA LEU A 332 -11.01 8.11 2.34
C LEU A 332 -10.48 8.51 0.98
N ASN A 333 -9.89 7.53 0.30
CA ASN A 333 -9.51 7.70 -1.10
C ASN A 333 -8.54 8.88 -1.27
N THR A 334 -7.81 9.22 -0.22
CA THR A 334 -6.86 10.32 -0.19
C THR A 334 -5.50 9.79 0.22
N ARG A 335 -4.50 10.18 -0.57
CA ARG A 335 -3.09 9.99 -0.27
C ARG A 335 -2.56 11.25 0.39
N MET A 336 -2.05 11.11 1.60
CA MET A 336 -1.46 12.18 2.39
C MET A 336 0.03 11.97 2.55
N LEU A 337 0.85 12.84 1.96
CA LEU A 337 2.29 12.89 2.18
C LEU A 337 2.64 14.04 3.12
N PHE A 338 3.27 13.75 4.24
CA PHE A 338 3.61 14.74 5.26
C PHE A 338 4.97 14.44 5.92
N ASN A 339 5.58 15.48 6.51
CA ASN A 339 6.86 15.34 7.21
C ASN A 339 6.62 14.88 8.65
N ILE A 340 7.21 13.74 8.99
CA ILE A 340 7.10 13.19 10.35
C ILE A 340 8.19 13.79 11.25
N GLY A 341 7.76 14.21 12.43
CA GLY A 341 8.61 14.73 13.50
C GLY A 341 9.10 16.17 13.32
N ASN A 342 8.77 16.82 12.20
CA ASN A 342 9.11 18.22 11.89
C ASN A 342 10.59 18.59 12.10
N ALA A 343 11.48 17.62 11.90
CA ALA A 343 12.91 17.76 12.04
C ALA A 343 13.62 17.27 10.79
N GLN A 344 14.76 17.90 10.51
CA GLN A 344 15.66 17.50 9.44
C GLN A 344 16.97 17.05 10.05
N TYR A 345 17.55 16.03 9.45
CA TYR A 345 18.81 15.47 9.91
C TYR A 345 19.81 15.42 8.77
N PHE A 346 21.09 15.40 9.10
CA PHE A 346 22.14 15.25 8.13
C PHE A 346 23.24 14.34 8.65
N ARG A 347 24.05 13.80 7.77
CA ARG A 347 25.27 13.08 8.11
C ARG A 347 26.36 13.40 7.11
N ASN A 348 27.59 13.48 7.60
CA ASN A 348 28.77 13.73 6.78
C ASN A 348 29.59 12.45 6.70
N LYS A 349 29.79 11.93 5.49
CA LYS A 349 30.58 10.72 5.25
C LYS A 349 31.95 11.13 4.71
N LYS A 350 32.85 11.45 5.65
CA LYS A 350 34.23 11.85 5.35
C LYS A 350 35.21 10.71 5.60
N PHE A 351 36.33 10.74 4.89
CA PHE A 351 37.50 9.94 5.23
C PHE A 351 38.28 10.68 6.33
N SER A 352 38.54 10.02 7.47
CA SER A 352 39.35 10.62 8.54
C SER A 352 40.81 10.73 8.10
N LYS A 353 41.23 11.92 7.66
CA LYS A 353 42.65 12.28 7.55
C LYS A 353 43.17 12.65 8.95
N ALA A 354 44.45 12.38 9.21
CA ALA A 354 45.09 12.70 10.50
C ALA A 354 45.05 14.21 10.83
N GLN A 355 45.01 15.07 9.80
CA GLN A 355 44.79 16.51 9.91
C GLN A 355 43.81 16.95 8.82
N PRO A 356 42.53 17.18 9.15
CA PRO A 356 41.56 17.66 8.18
C PRO A 356 41.84 19.12 7.81
N THR A 357 41.67 19.46 6.54
CA THR A 357 41.84 20.82 6.02
C THR A 357 40.49 21.40 5.59
N ASN A 358 40.38 22.73 5.54
CA ASN A 358 39.19 23.42 5.01
C ASN A 358 39.00 23.22 3.49
N GLN A 359 39.89 22.47 2.82
CA GLN A 359 39.81 22.12 1.40
C GLN A 359 39.42 20.65 1.19
N ASP A 360 39.27 19.87 2.27
CA ASP A 360 38.89 18.48 2.15
C ASP A 360 37.47 18.36 1.60
N ILE A 361 37.26 17.34 0.77
CA ILE A 361 35.95 17.04 0.21
C ILE A 361 35.07 16.36 1.27
N ASP A 362 33.84 16.83 1.41
CA ASP A 362 32.82 16.23 2.27
C ASP A 362 31.64 15.72 1.44
N TYR A 363 31.05 14.62 1.90
CA TYR A 363 29.82 14.06 1.35
C TYR A 363 28.72 14.14 2.39
N THR A 364 27.85 15.13 2.22
CA THR A 364 26.75 15.41 3.14
C THR A 364 25.47 14.80 2.59
N GLU A 365 24.77 14.04 3.41
CA GLU A 365 23.42 13.58 3.12
C GLU A 365 22.44 14.18 4.13
N ILE A 366 21.49 14.99 3.64
CA ILE A 366 20.37 15.51 4.39
C ILE A 366 19.17 14.58 4.19
N ILE A 367 18.57 14.14 5.30
CA ILE A 367 17.35 13.36 5.32
C ILE A 367 16.18 14.20 5.85
N ILE A 368 15.09 14.18 5.10
CA ILE A 368 13.80 14.74 5.51
C ILE A 368 12.83 13.57 5.67
N PRO A 369 12.50 13.17 6.92
CA PRO A 369 11.58 12.06 7.17
C PRO A 369 10.16 12.38 6.70
N ARG A 370 9.61 11.53 5.83
CA ARG A 370 8.23 11.66 5.31
C ARG A 370 7.47 10.36 5.44
N ILE A 371 6.16 10.50 5.64
CA ILE A 371 5.21 9.40 5.58
C ILE A 371 4.14 9.71 4.55
N GLU A 372 3.83 8.70 3.75
CA GLU A 372 2.62 8.61 2.97
C GLU A 372 1.62 7.71 3.70
N LEU A 373 0.46 8.26 4.02
CA LEU A 373 -0.69 7.52 4.57
C LEU A 373 -1.80 7.49 3.51
N ILE A 374 -2.32 6.31 3.23
CA ILE A 374 -3.42 6.10 2.29
C ILE A 374 -4.49 5.28 3.00
N ILE A 375 -5.70 5.83 3.12
CA ILE A 375 -6.85 5.06 3.61
C ILE A 375 -7.69 4.65 2.42
N ASN A 376 -7.55 3.38 2.03
CA ASN A 376 -8.21 2.80 0.86
C ASN A 376 -9.70 2.59 1.12
N SER A 377 -10.05 2.02 2.28
CA SER A 377 -11.44 1.82 2.65
C SER A 377 -11.65 1.75 4.16
N ILE A 378 -12.79 2.27 4.60
CA ILE A 378 -13.35 2.06 5.93
C ILE A 378 -14.84 1.77 5.76
N ASP A 379 -15.26 0.57 6.13
CA ASP A 379 -16.67 0.19 6.14
C ASP A 379 -17.21 0.20 7.57
N CYS A 380 -17.56 1.40 8.04
CA CYS A 380 -18.15 1.57 9.37
C CYS A 380 -19.48 0.83 9.55
N ASN A 381 -20.25 0.63 8.47
CA ASN A 381 -21.56 -0.01 8.53
C ASN A 381 -21.43 -1.50 8.87
N ASN A 382 -20.46 -2.18 8.26
CA ASN A 382 -20.20 -3.60 8.49
C ASN A 382 -19.18 -3.86 9.61
N MET A 383 -18.50 -2.82 10.13
CA MET A 383 -17.47 -2.94 11.17
C MET A 383 -17.93 -3.72 12.41
N LYS A 384 -19.10 -3.37 12.96
CA LYS A 384 -19.63 -4.03 14.17
C LYS A 384 -19.89 -5.52 13.94
N LYS A 385 -20.56 -5.85 12.84
CA LYS A 385 -20.84 -7.24 12.44
C LYS A 385 -19.54 -8.03 12.21
N TYR A 386 -18.54 -7.40 11.60
CA TYR A 386 -17.23 -8.01 11.40
C TYR A 386 -16.51 -8.27 12.73
N ILE A 387 -16.53 -7.31 13.65
CA ILE A 387 -15.99 -7.46 15.00
C ILE A 387 -16.67 -8.62 15.74
N GLU A 388 -18.00 -8.72 15.68
CA GLU A 388 -18.75 -9.83 16.27
C GLU A 388 -18.34 -11.18 15.67
N ASN A 389 -18.17 -11.26 14.35
CA ASN A 389 -17.72 -12.48 13.67
C ASN A 389 -16.31 -12.91 14.13
N ILE A 390 -15.38 -11.96 14.24
CA ILE A 390 -14.02 -12.20 14.78
C ILE A 390 -14.11 -12.70 16.23
N GLN A 391 -14.93 -12.06 17.07
CA GLN A 391 -15.04 -12.43 18.48
C GLN A 391 -15.62 -13.82 18.70
N ASN A 392 -16.52 -14.26 17.82
CA ASN A 392 -17.13 -15.59 17.83
C ASN A 392 -16.25 -16.67 17.18
N PHE A 393 -15.10 -16.30 16.62
CA PHE A 393 -14.16 -17.25 16.04
C PHE A 393 -13.55 -18.16 17.11
N LYS A 394 -13.64 -19.48 16.90
CA LYS A 394 -13.02 -20.49 17.77
C LYS A 394 -11.71 -20.97 17.16
N PRO A 395 -10.54 -20.71 17.79
CA PRO A 395 -9.27 -21.22 17.30
C PRO A 395 -9.29 -22.75 17.30
N GLY A 396 -9.06 -23.38 16.14
CA GLY A 396 -9.02 -24.85 16.00
C GLY A 396 -10.20 -25.47 15.23
N THR A 397 -11.26 -24.73 14.91
CA THR A 397 -12.07 -25.09 13.74
C THR A 397 -11.22 -24.76 12.51
N THR A 398 -11.15 -25.67 11.54
CA THR A 398 -10.40 -25.46 10.30
C THR A 398 -10.66 -24.05 9.77
N LEU A 399 -9.58 -23.27 9.56
CA LEU A 399 -9.56 -21.92 8.96
C LEU A 399 -10.43 -21.80 7.67
N ASN A 400 -10.82 -22.94 7.11
CA ASN A 400 -11.78 -23.14 6.02
C ASN A 400 -13.17 -22.51 6.23
N HIS A 401 -13.61 -22.21 7.46
CA HIS A 401 -14.94 -21.59 7.67
C HIS A 401 -14.99 -20.08 7.44
N LEU A 402 -13.86 -19.39 7.55
CA LEU A 402 -13.79 -17.93 7.40
C LEU A 402 -13.03 -17.50 6.15
N GLY A 403 -12.13 -18.35 5.62
CA GLY A 403 -11.25 -17.99 4.50
C GLY A 403 -10.19 -17.01 4.99
N LEU A 404 -8.95 -17.13 4.50
CA LEU A 404 -7.85 -16.26 4.94
C LEU A 404 -8.19 -14.76 4.82
N PHE A 405 -9.05 -14.39 3.87
CA PHE A 405 -9.46 -13.01 3.58
C PHE A 405 -10.37 -12.36 4.62
N SER A 406 -10.92 -13.11 5.58
CA SER A 406 -11.77 -12.54 6.63
C SER A 406 -11.04 -12.24 7.93
N LEU A 407 -9.74 -12.52 8.02
CA LEU A 407 -8.93 -12.16 9.17
C LEU A 407 -8.05 -10.96 8.81
N PRO A 408 -7.74 -10.07 9.76
CA PRO A 408 -6.80 -8.98 9.51
C PRO A 408 -5.40 -9.52 9.20
N ILE A 409 -4.82 -9.02 8.12
CA ILE A 409 -3.47 -9.37 7.65
C ILE A 409 -2.64 -8.11 7.58
N ILE A 410 -1.35 -8.24 7.88
CA ILE A 410 -0.36 -7.19 7.68
C ILE A 410 0.62 -7.69 6.62
N LYS A 411 0.90 -6.85 5.63
CA LYS A 411 2.01 -7.04 4.70
C LYS A 411 3.03 -5.93 4.90
N TYR A 412 4.30 -6.28 4.84
CA TYR A 412 5.40 -5.32 4.88
C TYR A 412 6.07 -5.26 3.52
N ASN A 413 6.63 -4.11 3.18
CA ASN A 413 7.44 -3.98 1.99
C ASN A 413 8.64 -3.06 2.27
N CYS A 414 9.73 -3.27 1.53
CA CYS A 414 10.84 -2.33 1.50
C CYS A 414 10.62 -1.35 0.34
N ASN A 415 10.28 -0.10 0.64
CA ASN A 415 10.07 0.98 -0.34
C ASN A 415 11.32 1.28 -1.18
N TYR A 416 12.52 0.89 -0.68
CA TYR A 416 13.78 1.05 -1.39
C TYR A 416 13.99 -0.04 -2.45
N CYS A 417 14.03 -1.31 -2.04
CA CYS A 417 14.34 -2.44 -2.95
C CYS A 417 13.11 -3.18 -3.49
N LYS A 418 11.91 -2.76 -3.08
CA LYS A 418 10.59 -3.28 -3.50
C LYS A 418 10.34 -4.75 -3.13
N LYS A 419 11.08 -5.32 -2.17
CA LYS A 419 10.81 -6.65 -1.61
C LYS A 419 9.62 -6.61 -0.66
N ASN A 420 8.80 -7.67 -0.68
CA ASN A 420 7.64 -7.85 0.19
C ASN A 420 7.91 -8.92 1.26
N PHE A 421 7.29 -8.77 2.43
CA PHE A 421 7.47 -9.65 3.58
C PHE A 421 6.15 -9.86 4.32
N GLU A 422 6.01 -11.04 4.93
CA GLU A 422 4.80 -11.45 5.63
C GLU A 422 4.88 -11.19 7.14
N ASN A 423 6.10 -11.04 7.68
CA ASN A 423 6.31 -10.83 9.10
C ASN A 423 7.53 -9.96 9.39
N VAL A 424 7.62 -9.52 10.65
CA VAL A 424 8.65 -8.59 11.14
C VAL A 424 10.05 -9.21 11.09
N ASP A 425 10.21 -10.49 11.39
CA ASP A 425 11.52 -11.16 11.40
C ASP A 425 12.16 -11.17 10.00
N GLN A 426 11.35 -11.41 8.96
CA GLN A 426 11.80 -11.32 7.57
C GLN A 426 12.28 -9.91 7.21
N VAL A 427 11.58 -8.87 7.69
CA VAL A 427 11.99 -7.47 7.45
C VAL A 427 13.30 -7.16 8.16
N ILE A 428 13.45 -7.55 9.43
CA ILE A 428 14.67 -7.30 10.21
C ILE A 428 15.86 -7.99 9.54
N LYS A 429 15.70 -9.26 9.16
CA LYS A 429 16.73 -10.01 8.44
C LYS A 429 17.11 -9.32 7.14
N HIS A 430 16.12 -8.89 6.35
CA HIS A 430 16.37 -8.16 5.12
C HIS A 430 17.16 -6.86 5.34
N LEU A 431 16.80 -6.06 6.35
CA LEU A 431 17.52 -4.83 6.67
C LEU A 431 18.96 -5.13 7.12
N ALA A 432 19.17 -6.21 7.87
CA ALA A 432 20.49 -6.63 8.34
C ALA A 432 21.40 -7.12 7.19
N ASP A 433 20.85 -7.91 6.27
CA ASP A 433 21.61 -8.58 5.21
C ASP A 433 21.84 -7.67 3.98
N ASP A 434 20.83 -6.87 3.58
CA ASP A 434 20.84 -6.16 2.30
C ASP A 434 21.08 -4.64 2.42
N HIS A 435 20.65 -4.02 3.54
CA HIS A 435 20.71 -2.57 3.73
C HIS A 435 21.88 -2.12 4.63
N TYR A 436 22.30 -2.96 5.56
CA TYR A 436 23.27 -2.65 6.61
C TYR A 436 22.83 -1.48 7.52
N MET A 437 23.61 -1.20 8.57
CA MET A 437 23.36 -0.08 9.47
C MET A 437 23.66 1.25 8.81
N ASP A 438 22.82 2.24 9.13
CA ASP A 438 23.10 3.64 8.83
C ASP A 438 24.05 4.24 9.86
N HIS A 439 24.90 5.17 9.41
CA HIS A 439 25.66 6.04 10.31
C HIS A 439 24.71 6.95 11.07
N ASP A 440 25.17 7.42 12.22
CA ASP A 440 24.47 8.40 13.03
C ASP A 440 24.05 9.63 12.22
N PHE A 441 22.87 10.14 12.57
CA PHE A 441 22.27 11.33 12.01
C PHE A 441 22.40 12.48 13.00
N LEU A 442 22.88 13.63 12.53
CA LEU A 442 22.92 14.87 13.29
C LEU A 442 21.68 15.70 13.00
N CYS A 443 21.03 16.23 14.02
CA CYS A 443 19.95 17.21 13.81
C CYS A 443 20.50 18.47 13.14
N ILE A 444 19.87 18.96 12.08
CA ILE A 444 20.32 20.20 11.39
C ILE A 444 20.32 21.40 12.35
N LYS A 445 19.35 21.48 13.26
CA LYS A 445 19.16 22.61 14.18
C LYS A 445 20.12 22.55 15.38
N CYS A 446 20.07 21.50 16.19
CA CYS A 446 20.85 21.42 17.43
C CYS A 446 22.18 20.65 17.32
N LYS A 447 22.48 20.07 16.15
CA LYS A 447 23.70 19.26 15.88
C LYS A 447 23.90 18.03 16.78
N ARG A 448 22.92 17.66 17.62
CA ARG A 448 22.96 16.42 18.40
C ARG A 448 22.96 15.21 17.46
N SER A 449 23.85 14.25 17.73
CA SER A 449 23.95 12.96 17.04
C SER A 449 22.92 11.98 17.58
N PHE A 450 22.31 11.20 16.69
CA PHE A 450 21.32 10.18 17.01
C PHE A 450 21.55 8.93 16.16
N GLN A 451 21.38 7.77 16.77
CA GLN A 451 21.27 6.52 16.03
C GLN A 451 19.88 6.41 15.40
N ILE A 452 19.78 5.76 14.24
CA ILE A 452 18.50 5.55 13.54
C ILE A 452 17.46 4.85 14.43
N PHE A 453 17.88 3.94 15.31
CA PHE A 453 16.97 3.28 16.27
C PHE A 453 16.31 4.25 17.25
N GLU A 454 17.04 5.28 17.68
CA GLU A 454 16.53 6.30 18.59
C GLU A 454 15.49 7.16 17.87
N LEU A 455 15.82 7.60 16.65
CA LEU A 455 14.94 8.42 15.82
C LEU A 455 13.65 7.67 15.46
N THR A 456 13.75 6.42 15.04
CA THR A 456 12.57 5.61 14.71
C THR A 456 11.68 5.33 15.93
N LYS A 457 12.26 5.21 17.14
CA LYS A 457 11.50 5.05 18.38
C LYS A 457 10.67 6.30 18.71
N THR A 458 11.17 7.47 18.37
CA THR A 458 10.56 8.76 18.66
C THR A 458 9.86 9.37 17.47
N ARG A 459 9.55 8.61 16.40
CA ARG A 459 8.87 9.15 15.21
C ARG A 459 9.66 10.32 14.61
N TRP A 460 10.98 10.20 14.57
CA TRP A 460 11.91 11.24 14.12
C TRP A 460 11.80 12.57 14.88
N MET A 461 11.16 12.58 16.06
CA MET A 461 11.12 13.73 16.96
C MET A 461 12.24 13.66 17.99
N HIS A 462 12.74 14.83 18.39
CA HIS A 462 13.52 14.99 19.61
C HIS A 462 13.25 16.37 20.19
N ASN A 463 13.52 16.54 21.48
CA ASN A 463 13.50 17.86 22.10
C ASN A 463 14.72 18.63 21.59
N CYS A 464 14.50 19.43 20.55
CA CYS A 464 15.49 20.32 19.99
C CYS A 464 15.48 21.63 20.80
N PRO A 465 16.47 21.89 21.67
CA PRO A 465 16.62 23.24 22.21
C PRO A 465 16.77 24.19 21.03
N ARG A 466 15.97 25.26 20.98
CA ARG A 466 16.13 26.29 19.96
C ARG A 466 17.54 26.86 20.06
N ALA A 467 18.19 27.09 18.93
CA ALA A 467 19.47 27.76 18.85
C ALA A 467 19.34 29.29 19.06
N ASP A 468 18.42 29.75 19.91
CA ASP A 468 18.14 31.17 20.16
C ASP A 468 18.78 31.66 21.48
N THR A 469 19.88 31.02 21.90
CA THR A 469 20.70 31.51 23.02
C THR A 469 22.17 31.18 22.81
N THR A 470 22.82 31.91 21.91
CA THR A 470 24.24 32.30 22.00
C THR A 470 24.47 33.53 21.16
#